data_AF-A0A962E1H7-F1
#
_entry.id   AF-A0A962E1H7-F1
#
_cell.length_a   1.000
_cell.length_b   1.000
_cell.length_c   1.000
_cell.angle_alpha   90.00
_cell.angle_beta   90.00
_cell.angle_gamma   90.00
#
_symmetry.space_group_name_H-M   'P 1'
#
loop_
_entity.id
_entity.type
_entity.pdbx_description
1 polymer ?
#
loop_
_entity_poly.entity_id
_entity_poly.type
_entity_poly.pdbx_seq_one_letter_code
_entity_poly.pdbx_strand_id
1 'polypeptide(L)'
;MSLIKPMAESSFNRIFKYYSNIAKLPNNITPHSARSTFIINALQNNCPIQKFQNTVNHKSIESTDKYFYNITSYNNSPCFIIKY
;
A
#
# COMPACT_ATOMS: atom_id res chain seq x y z
N MET A 1 14.92 27.43 -10.48
CA MET A 1 13.83 26.60 -11.05
C MET A 1 14.43 25.24 -11.37
N SER A 2 14.14 24.18 -10.60
CA SER A 2 14.70 22.86 -10.90
C SER A 2 14.10 22.35 -12.22
N LEU A 3 14.95 21.99 -13.18
CA LEU A 3 14.57 21.49 -14.52
C LEU A 3 13.95 20.07 -14.50
N ILE A 4 13.84 19.45 -13.33
CA ILE A 4 13.28 18.10 -13.15
C ILE A 4 11.92 18.25 -12.49
N LYS A 5 10.86 18.21 -13.31
CA LYS A 5 9.49 18.17 -12.80
C LYS A 5 9.19 16.75 -12.30
N PRO A 6 8.70 16.58 -11.06
CA PRO A 6 8.27 15.26 -10.59
C PRO A 6 7.15 14.71 -11.47
N MET A 7 7.13 13.39 -11.65
CA MET A 7 6.09 12.71 -12.42
C MET A 7 4.71 13.02 -11.80
N ALA A 8 3.73 13.32 -12.65
CA ALA A 8 2.35 13.48 -12.22
C ALA A 8 1.79 12.15 -11.69
N GLU A 9 0.98 12.22 -10.64
CA GLU A 9 0.32 11.05 -10.05
C GLU A 9 -0.51 10.27 -11.07
N SER A 10 -1.19 10.97 -11.98
CA SER A 10 -1.99 10.36 -13.05
C SER A 10 -1.14 9.50 -13.99
N SER A 11 0.07 9.95 -14.33
CA SER A 11 1.02 9.18 -15.15
C SER A 11 1.45 7.90 -14.43
N PHE A 12 1.73 7.99 -13.14
CA PHE A 12 2.07 6.83 -12.31
C PHE A 12 0.91 5.84 -12.23
N ASN A 13 -0.30 6.31 -11.92
CA ASN A 13 -1.50 5.48 -11.85
C ASN A 13 -1.78 4.77 -13.17
N ARG A 14 -1.52 5.42 -14.31
CA ARG A 14 -1.64 4.79 -15.64
C ARG A 14 -0.65 3.66 -15.83
N ILE A 15 0.62 3.87 -15.48
CA ILE A 15 1.67 2.84 -15.56
C ILE A 15 1.32 1.66 -14.66
N PHE A 16 0.92 1.94 -13.41
CA PHE A 16 0.54 0.93 -12.45
C PHE A 16 -0.65 0.09 -12.94
N LYS A 17 -1.69 0.74 -13.46
CA LYS A 17 -2.88 0.06 -14.02
C LYS A 17 -2.54 -0.82 -15.23
N TYR A 18 -1.59 -0.40 -16.06
CA TYR A 18 -1.14 -1.21 -17.20
C TYR A 18 -0.52 -2.52 -16.72
N TYR A 19 0.38 -2.48 -15.74
CA TYR A 19 1.02 -3.68 -15.21
C TYR A 19 0.08 -4.53 -14.35
N SER A 20 -0.87 -3.93 -13.62
CA SER A 20 -1.87 -4.69 -12.88
C SER A 20 -2.73 -5.55 -13.82
N ASN A 21 -3.07 -5.02 -14.99
CA ASN A 21 -3.83 -5.76 -16.01
C ASN A 21 -3.01 -6.90 -16.62
N ILE A 22 -1.72 -6.68 -16.91
CA ILE A 22 -0.81 -7.73 -17.41
C ILE A 22 -0.71 -8.87 -16.38
N ALA A 23 -0.59 -8.51 -15.09
CA ALA A 23 -0.54 -9.46 -13.99
C ALA A 23 -1.92 -10.08 -13.66
N LYS A 24 -2.99 -9.74 -14.41
CA LYS A 24 -4.37 -10.20 -14.20
C LYS A 24 -4.88 -9.97 -12.78
N LEU A 25 -4.49 -8.85 -12.18
CA LEU A 25 -4.97 -8.44 -10.87
C LEU A 25 -6.40 -7.87 -10.97
N PRO A 26 -7.17 -7.87 -9.86
CA PRO A 26 -8.49 -7.25 -9.83
C PRO A 26 -8.49 -5.77 -10.25
N ASN A 27 -9.57 -5.32 -10.88
CA ASN A 27 -9.68 -3.97 -11.44
C ASN A 27 -9.67 -2.84 -10.40
N ASN A 28 -9.88 -3.15 -9.12
CA ASN A 28 -9.91 -2.19 -8.01
C ASN A 28 -8.54 -1.99 -7.33
N ILE A 29 -7.48 -2.61 -7.86
CA ILE A 29 -6.13 -2.50 -7.30
C ILE A 29 -5.54 -1.13 -7.62
N THR A 30 -5.12 -0.42 -6.58
CA THR A 30 -4.47 0.90 -6.66
C THR A 30 -3.04 0.82 -6.12
N PRO A 31 -2.20 1.84 -6.34
CA PRO A 31 -0.91 1.90 -5.66
C PRO A 31 -1.02 1.83 -4.12
N HIS A 32 -2.14 2.30 -3.55
CA HIS A 32 -2.39 2.15 -2.12
C HIS A 32 -2.56 0.68 -1.73
N SER A 33 -3.21 -0.14 -2.56
CA SER A 33 -3.31 -1.59 -2.36
C SER A 33 -1.94 -2.28 -2.35
N ALA A 34 -1.02 -1.85 -3.23
CA ALA A 34 0.35 -2.35 -3.25
C ALA A 34 1.10 -1.99 -1.96
N ARG A 35 0.92 -0.74 -1.48
CA ARG A 35 1.44 -0.32 -0.19
C ARG A 35 0.87 -1.17 0.94
N SER A 36 -0.44 -1.39 1.01
CA SER A 36 -1.07 -2.28 1.99
C SER A 36 -0.45 -3.68 2.02
N THR A 37 -0.21 -4.26 0.83
CA THR A 37 0.42 -5.58 0.68
C THR A 37 1.84 -5.61 1.23
N PHE A 38 2.64 -4.56 0.96
CA PHE A 38 3.97 -4.41 1.52
C PHE A 38 3.97 -4.34 3.05
N ILE A 39 3.03 -3.60 3.65
CA ILE A 39 2.85 -3.51 5.11
C ILE A 39 2.53 -4.89 5.70
N ILE A 40 1.54 -5.57 5.13
CA ILE A 40 1.08 -6.86 5.63
C ILE A 40 2.19 -7.91 5.55
N ASN A 41 2.90 -7.98 4.42
CA ASN A 41 3.98 -8.94 4.25
C ASN A 41 5.11 -8.69 5.25
N ALA A 42 5.48 -7.44 5.51
CA ALA A 42 6.49 -7.13 6.54
C ALA A 42 6.05 -7.56 7.94
N LEU A 43 4.79 -7.31 8.30
CA LEU A 43 4.23 -7.72 9.60
C LEU A 43 4.16 -9.25 9.74
N GLN A 44 3.76 -9.98 8.69
CA GLN A 44 3.73 -11.45 8.68
C GLN A 44 5.13 -12.06 8.86
N ASN A 45 6.19 -11.37 8.42
CA ASN A 45 7.58 -11.81 8.62
C ASN A 45 8.17 -11.37 9.98
N ASN A 46 7.34 -11.06 10.98
CA ASN A 46 7.75 -10.62 12.32
C ASN A 46 8.64 -9.37 12.32
N CYS A 47 8.51 -8.50 11.32
CA CYS A 47 9.23 -7.23 11.31
C CYS A 47 8.69 -6.31 12.41
N PRO A 48 9.54 -5.73 13.28
CA PRO A 48 9.09 -4.80 14.31
C PRO A 48 8.40 -3.58 13.69
N ILE A 49 7.20 -3.28 14.18
CA ILE A 49 6.34 -2.20 13.64
C ILE A 49 7.03 -0.82 13.62
N GLN A 50 7.94 -0.59 14.57
CA GLN A 50 8.75 0.63 14.68
C GLN A 50 9.75 0.81 13.53
N LYS A 51 10.36 -0.28 13.04
CA LYS A 51 11.25 -0.22 11.86
C LYS A 51 10.45 0.08 10.60
N PHE A 52 9.24 -0.45 10.54
CA PHE A 52 8.37 -0.34 9.40
C PHE A 52 7.73 1.07 9.28
N GLN A 53 7.37 1.69 10.41
CA GLN A 53 6.76 3.02 10.46
C GLN A 53 7.59 4.08 9.71
N ASN A 54 8.92 4.03 9.86
CA ASN A 54 9.85 4.91 9.15
C ASN A 54 9.85 4.64 7.64
N THR A 55 9.78 3.39 7.22
CA THR A 55 9.77 2.99 5.80
C THR A 55 8.52 3.46 5.06
N VAL A 56 7.37 3.52 5.75
CA VAL A 56 6.12 4.00 5.15
C VAL A 56 5.81 5.46 5.45
N ASN A 57 6.61 6.15 6.26
CA ASN A 57 6.41 7.56 6.61
C ASN A 57 5.01 7.84 7.22
N HIS A 58 4.52 6.94 8.08
CA HIS A 58 3.29 7.19 8.84
C HIS A 58 3.59 8.10 10.04
N LYS A 59 2.92 9.26 10.10
CA LYS A 59 3.04 10.21 11.23
C LYS A 59 2.49 9.65 12.54
N SER A 60 1.59 8.66 12.51
CA SER A 60 1.04 8.01 13.71
C SER A 60 1.05 6.48 13.60
N ILE A 61 1.24 5.82 14.74
CA ILE A 61 1.17 4.36 14.90
C ILE A 61 -0.22 3.83 14.53
N GLU A 62 -1.28 4.60 14.81
CA GLU A 62 -2.69 4.25 14.53
C GLU A 62 -2.96 3.92 13.05
N SER A 63 -2.25 4.59 12.13
CA SER A 63 -2.36 4.33 10.68
C SER A 63 -1.80 2.96 10.31
N THR A 64 -0.84 2.48 11.10
CA THR A 64 -0.20 1.15 10.97
C THR A 64 -1.00 0.09 11.74
N ASP A 65 -1.61 0.45 12.87
CA ASP A 65 -2.46 -0.45 13.67
C ASP A 65 -3.68 -0.94 12.88
N LYS A 66 -4.26 -0.11 12.01
CA LYS A 66 -5.32 -0.54 11.08
C LYS A 66 -4.90 -1.72 10.20
N TYR A 67 -3.62 -1.85 9.86
CA TYR A 67 -3.12 -3.01 9.13
C TYR A 67 -2.98 -4.22 10.04
N PHE A 68 -2.51 -4.02 11.26
CA PHE A 68 -2.33 -5.08 12.26
C PHE A 68 -3.65 -5.76 12.64
N TYR A 69 -4.70 -4.98 12.93
CA TYR A 69 -6.04 -5.50 13.29
C TYR A 69 -6.71 -6.32 12.18
N ASN A 70 -6.32 -6.10 10.92
CA ASN A 70 -6.93 -6.73 9.77
C ASN A 70 -6.14 -7.96 9.25
N ILE A 71 -4.92 -8.20 9.75
CA ILE A 71 -4.13 -9.41 9.43
C ILE A 71 -4.73 -10.66 10.09
N THR A 72 -5.39 -10.51 11.23
CA THR A 72 -6.04 -11.61 11.96
C THR A 72 -7.21 -12.25 11.21
N SER A 73 -7.67 -11.69 10.09
CA SER A 73 -8.70 -12.32 9.26
C SER A 73 -8.47 -11.98 7.77
N TYR A 74 -8.18 -12.99 6.94
CA TYR A 74 -7.97 -12.83 5.48
C TYR A 74 -9.11 -12.05 4.79
N ASN A 75 -10.35 -12.29 5.23
CA ASN A 75 -11.54 -11.63 4.71
C ASN A 75 -11.64 -10.13 5.09
N ASN A 76 -10.84 -9.66 6.05
CA ASN A 76 -10.84 -8.28 6.51
C ASN A 76 -9.62 -7.47 6.06
N SER A 77 -8.83 -7.95 5.09
CA SER A 77 -7.66 -7.20 4.63
C SER A 77 -8.03 -5.76 4.23
N PRO A 78 -7.25 -4.73 4.64
CA PRO A 78 -7.52 -3.33 4.30
C PRO A 78 -7.55 -3.07 2.78
N CYS A 79 -6.93 -3.97 2.01
CA CYS A 79 -6.95 -3.99 0.55
C CYS A 79 -8.39 -4.12 -0.02
N PHE A 80 -9.29 -4.79 0.71
CA PHE A 80 -10.68 -5.01 0.30
C PHE A 80 -11.68 -4.10 1.03
N ILE A 81 -11.38 -3.69 2.26
CA ILE A 81 -12.31 -2.91 3.10
C ILE A 81 -12.27 -1.40 2.80
N ILE A 82 -11.10 -0.83 2.53
CA ILE A 82 -10.96 0.62 2.40
C ILE A 82 -11.46 1.04 1.01
N LYS A 83 -12.70 1.54 0.93
CA LYS A 83 -13.21 2.27 -0.24
C LYS A 83 -12.73 3.72 -0.16
N TYR A 84 -12.09 4.19 -1.22
CA TYR A 84 -11.69 5.59 -1.42
C TYR A 84 -12.74 6.32 -2.25
#